data_AF-A0A9E1NH07-F1
#
_entry.id   AF-A0A9E1NH07-F1
#
_cell.length_a   1.000
_cell.length_b   1.000
_cell.length_c   1.000
_cell.angle_alpha   90.00
_cell.angle_beta   90.00
_cell.angle_gamma   90.00
#
_symmetry.space_group_name_H-M   'P 1'
#
loop_
_entity.id
_entity.type
_entity.pdbx_description
1 polymer ?
#
loop_
_entity_poly.entity_id
_entity_poly.type
_entity_poly.pdbx_seq_one_letter_code
_entity_poly.pdbx_strand_id
1 'polypeptide(L)' 'MIPTGNSGNFMSPFYDDQARMFLQGKYRKILFTDAQIKKDKPYVLSLLPE' A
#
# COMPACT_ATOMS: atom_id res chain seq x y z
N MET A 1 8.53 -2.74 -4.38
CA MET A 1 8.40 -3.87 -3.43
C MET A 1 9.14 -3.46 -2.18
N ILE A 2 8.57 -3.68 -1.00
CA ILE A 2 9.25 -3.46 0.29
C ILE A 2 9.28 -4.76 1.09
N PRO A 3 10.26 -4.95 2.02
CA PRO A 3 10.46 -6.25 2.66
C PRO A 3 9.34 -6.72 3.59
N THR A 4 8.54 -5.81 4.16
CA THR A 4 7.44 -6.12 5.09
C THR A 4 6.12 -5.55 4.60
N GLY A 5 5.75 -4.34 5.02
CA GLY A 5 4.50 -3.68 4.68
C GLY A 5 4.65 -2.17 4.76
N ASN A 6 3.68 -1.44 4.22
CA ASN A 6 3.77 0.03 4.11
C ASN A 6 3.65 0.73 5.47
N SER A 7 3.10 0.06 6.49
CA SER A 7 2.84 0.64 7.81
C SER A 7 3.90 0.19 8.81
N GLY A 8 4.41 1.12 9.62
CA GLY A 8 5.27 0.81 10.77
C GLY A 8 4.51 0.46 12.05
N ASN A 9 3.18 0.59 12.08
CA ASN A 9 2.36 0.25 13.24
C ASN A 9 2.08 -1.25 13.27
N PHE A 10 2.52 -1.95 14.33
CA PHE A 10 2.39 -3.41 14.46
C PHE A 10 0.95 -3.94 14.48
N MET A 11 -0.03 -3.08 14.79
CA MET A 11 -1.46 -3.42 14.75
C MET A 11 -2.10 -3.15 13.38
N SER A 12 -1.35 -2.60 12.42
CA SER A 12 -1.88 -2.30 11.10
C SER A 12 -1.99 -3.57 10.25
N PRO A 13 -3.08 -3.73 9.46
CA PRO A 13 -3.16 -4.81 8.48
C PRO A 13 -2.12 -4.68 7.35
N PHE A 14 -1.41 -3.54 7.26
CA PHE A 14 -0.38 -3.26 6.26
C PHE A 14 1.04 -3.29 6.85
N TYR A 15 1.23 -3.96 8.00
CA TYR A 15 2.52 -4.04 8.68
C TYR A 15 3.49 -5.03 8.00
N ASP A 16 3.00 -6.20 7.60
CA ASP A 16 3.79 -7.31 7.04
C ASP A 16 3.16 -7.93 5.77
N ASP A 17 2.20 -7.23 5.16
CA ASP A 17 1.36 -7.72 4.05
C ASP A 17 2.13 -8.09 2.77
N GLN A 18 3.35 -7.58 2.59
CA GLN A 18 4.22 -7.89 1.44
C GLN A 18 5.39 -8.82 1.81
N ALA A 19 5.54 -9.25 3.07
CA ALA A 19 6.68 -10.06 3.51
C ALA A 19 6.81 -11.36 2.72
N ARG A 20 5.70 -12.07 2.53
CA ARG A 20 5.68 -13.30 1.72
C ARG A 20 6.02 -13.03 0.25
N MET A 21 5.59 -11.89 -0.29
CA MET A 21 5.90 -11.53 -1.68
C MET A 21 7.39 -11.27 -1.87
N PHE A 22 8.01 -10.54 -0.93
CA PHE A 22 9.44 -10.29 -0.90
C PHE A 22 10.25 -11.59 -0.89
N LEU A 23 9.94 -12.51 0.03
CA LEU A 23 10.60 -13.82 0.14
C LEU A 23 10.47 -14.67 -1.12
N GLN A 24 9.41 -14.47 -1.91
CA GLN A 24 9.16 -15.19 -3.15
C GLN A 24 9.69 -14.46 -4.40
N GLY A 25 10.36 -13.31 -4.25
CA GLY A 25 10.80 -12.47 -5.37
C GLY A 25 9.65 -11.85 -6.17
N LYS A 26 8.42 -11.80 -5.62
CA LYS A 26 7.21 -11.31 -6.30
C LYS A 26 6.98 -9.82 -6.06
N TYR A 27 6.74 -9.06 -7.11
CA TYR A 27 6.47 -7.64 -7.02
C TYR A 27 4.97 -7.33 -7.14
N ARG A 28 4.54 -6.22 -6.51
CA ARG A 28 3.22 -5.61 -6.75
C ARG A 28 3.31 -4.57 -7.86
N LYS A 29 2.24 -4.42 -8.64
CA LYS A 29 2.10 -3.35 -9.63
C LYS A 29 2.05 -1.99 -8.92
N ILE A 30 2.79 -1.02 -9.43
CA ILE A 30 2.65 0.39 -9.02
C ILE A 30 1.55 1.01 -9.88
N LEU A 31 0.58 1.65 -9.24
CA LEU A 31 -0.44 2.45 -9.91
C LEU A 31 0.15 3.82 -10.24
N PHE A 32 0.05 4.25 -11.49
CA PHE A 32 0.68 5.48 -11.96
C PHE A 32 -0.32 6.54 -12.35
N THR A 33 -1.39 6.16 -13.04
CA THR A 33 -2.38 7.14 -13.52
C THR A 33 -3.44 7.40 -12.48
N ASP A 34 -4.01 8.62 -12.52
CA ASP A 34 -5.14 9.00 -11.66
C ASP A 34 -6.33 8.03 -11.79
N ALA A 35 -6.64 7.58 -13.00
CA ALA A 35 -7.70 6.59 -13.23
C ALA A 35 -7.43 5.25 -12.54
N GLN A 36 -6.18 4.77 -12.54
CA GLN A 36 -5.78 3.55 -11.84
C GLN A 36 -5.94 3.72 -10.32
N ILE A 37 -5.41 4.82 -9.78
CA ILE A 37 -5.47 5.11 -8.34
C ILE A 37 -6.92 5.26 -7.88
N LYS A 38 -7.75 5.99 -8.63
CA LYS A 38 -9.17 6.19 -8.31
C LYS A 38 -9.96 4.88 -8.28
N LYS A 39 -9.63 3.93 -9.15
CA LYS A 39 -10.28 2.62 -9.22
C LYS A 39 -9.87 1.70 -8.07
N ASP A 40 -8.58 1.68 -7.73
CA ASP A 40 -8.00 0.66 -6.85
C ASP A 40 -7.71 1.16 -5.42
N LYS A 41 -8.01 2.43 -5.09
CA LYS A 41 -7.79 2.99 -3.74
C LYS A 41 -8.75 2.38 -2.70
N PRO A 42 -8.24 1.84 -1.59
CA PRO A 42 -9.10 1.30 -0.52
C PRO A 42 -9.62 2.37 0.45
N TYR A 43 -8.86 3.45 0.66
CA TYR A 43 -9.18 4.52 1.62
C TYR A 43 -8.83 5.89 1.06
N VAL A 44 -9.52 6.93 1.53
CA VAL A 44 -9.28 8.33 1.18
C VAL A 44 -9.40 9.18 2.45
N LEU A 45 -8.41 10.04 2.67
CA LEU A 45 -8.46 11.08 3.69
C LEU A 45 -8.47 12.44 2.98
N SER A 46 -9.48 13.26 3.24
CA SER A 46 -9.56 14.64 2.75
C SER A 46 -9.24 15.59 3.89
N LEU A 47 -8.17 16.37 3.75
CA LEU A 47 -7.80 17.43 4.68
C LEU A 47 -8.24 18.76 4.07
N LEU A 48 -9.13 19.47 4.76
CA LEU A 48 -9.59 20.80 4.36
C LEU A 48 -8.83 21.84 5.19
N PRO A 49 -8.48 23.00 4.60
CA PRO A 49 -7.93 24.12 5.38
C PRO A 49 -8.95 24.60 6.41
N GLU A 50 -8.44 25.23 7.48
CA GLU A 50 -9.25 25.98 8.45
C GLU A 50 -9.76 27.30 7.84
#